data_AF-A0A8J7UWQ5-F1
#
_entry.id   AF-A0A8J7UWQ5-F1
#
_cell.length_a   1.000
_cell.length_b   1.000
_cell.length_c   1.000
_cell.angle_alpha   90.00
_cell.angle_beta   90.00
_cell.angle_gamma   90.00
#
_symmetry.space_group_name_H-M   'P 1'
#
loop_
_entity.id
_entity.type
_entity.pdbx_description
1 polymer ?
#
loop_
_entity_poly.entity_id
_entity_poly.type
_entity_poly.pdbx_seq_one_letter_code
_entity_poly.pdbx_strand_id
1 'polypeptide(L)'
;MAYWMTHLRVAQALLPCLPQGISLPYYYTGSIAPDCGRTEQNPDGTPRYLPGRLVTHWMKKDERLDRFLIDFESFFAQCMPQAADEEARAFYWGYYIHLITDAMWNERVLRPRREALADPSRENIALLREDLRRADLADYRANPQYPPLQTLRGITDFPNRYLEYYESEDIQNQVHAIPRRLAEEAAADPAESLWLSPEERDEFILFATAKCMQMVRSHLG
;
A
#
# COMPACT_ATOMS: atom_id res chain seq x y z
N MET A 1 -2.99 -1.39 -7.47
CA MET A 1 -2.27 -0.93 -6.29
C MET A 1 -0.81 -1.11 -6.55
N ALA A 2 0.02 -0.26 -5.95
CA ALA A 2 1.45 -0.49 -5.93
C ALA A 2 1.72 -1.75 -5.10
N TYR A 3 2.97 -2.23 -5.14
CA TYR A 3 3.38 -3.35 -4.30
C TYR A 3 4.12 -2.81 -3.07
N TRP A 4 4.40 -3.67 -2.09
CA TRP A 4 4.66 -3.22 -0.72
C TRP A 4 5.91 -2.33 -0.56
N MET A 5 6.99 -2.54 -1.32
CA MET A 5 8.18 -1.68 -1.19
C MET A 5 7.86 -0.24 -1.59
N THR A 6 7.07 -0.03 -2.63
CA THR A 6 6.64 1.31 -3.06
C THR A 6 5.95 2.06 -1.92
N HIS A 7 5.01 1.41 -1.22
CA HIS A 7 4.34 2.00 -0.06
C HIS A 7 5.31 2.32 1.08
N LEU A 8 6.19 1.36 1.42
CA LEU A 8 7.16 1.53 2.50
C LEU A 8 8.19 2.63 2.18
N ARG A 9 8.59 2.79 0.92
CA ARG A 9 9.50 3.86 0.45
C ARG A 9 8.85 5.23 0.56
N VAL A 10 7.59 5.37 0.13
CA VAL A 10 6.84 6.64 0.29
C VAL A 10 6.64 6.95 1.77
N ALA A 11 6.25 5.98 2.59
CA ALA A 11 6.06 6.15 4.03
C ALA A 11 7.36 6.57 4.73
N GLN A 12 8.49 5.90 4.42
CA GLN A 12 9.80 6.27 4.94
C GLN A 12 10.20 7.71 4.59
N ALA A 13 9.96 8.13 3.35
CA ALA A 13 10.30 9.47 2.89
C ALA A 13 9.45 10.58 3.55
N LEU A 14 8.29 10.23 4.11
CA LEU A 14 7.36 11.18 4.75
C LEU A 14 7.61 11.40 6.24
N LEU A 15 8.46 10.59 6.90
CA LEU A 15 8.76 10.76 8.33
C LEU A 15 9.09 12.20 8.74
N PRO A 16 9.89 13.00 7.99
CA PRO A 16 10.20 14.36 8.38
C PRO A 16 9.00 15.32 8.39
N CYS A 17 7.87 14.93 7.81
CA CYS A 17 6.65 15.73 7.72
C CYS A 17 5.57 15.31 8.72
N LEU A 18 5.78 14.21 9.44
CA LEU A 18 4.85 13.69 10.42
C LEU A 18 5.15 14.25 11.82
N PRO A 19 4.19 14.16 12.78
CA PRO A 19 4.42 14.59 14.15
C PRO A 19 5.68 13.95 14.76
N GLN A 20 6.47 14.76 15.48
CA GLN A 20 7.67 14.28 16.14
C GLN A 20 7.31 13.19 17.16
N GLY A 21 8.02 12.06 17.12
CA GLY A 21 7.79 10.94 18.03
C GLY A 21 6.67 9.99 17.61
N ILE A 22 6.18 10.07 16.35
CA ILE A 22 5.22 9.10 15.81
C ILE A 22 5.71 7.66 16.01
N SER A 23 4.80 6.77 16.44
CA SER A 23 5.14 5.37 16.69
C SER A 23 5.38 4.62 15.37
N LEU A 24 6.65 4.37 15.05
CA LEU A 24 7.06 3.74 13.78
C LEU A 24 6.43 2.36 13.53
N PRO A 25 6.32 1.44 14.52
CA PRO A 25 5.66 0.15 14.29
C PRO A 25 4.24 0.29 13.78
N TYR A 26 3.44 1.15 14.41
CA TYR A 26 2.04 1.37 14.04
C TYR A 26 1.92 2.12 12.73
N TYR A 27 2.79 3.11 12.51
CA TYR A 27 2.85 3.86 11.26
C TYR A 27 3.13 2.96 10.05
N TYR A 28 4.17 2.12 10.11
CA TYR A 28 4.48 1.22 9.00
C TYR A 28 3.45 0.11 8.86
N THR A 29 2.91 -0.42 9.95
CA THR A 29 1.78 -1.37 9.86
C THR A 29 0.58 -0.73 9.17
N GLY A 30 0.24 0.53 9.49
CA GLY A 30 -0.77 1.29 8.78
C GLY A 30 -0.48 1.41 7.28
N SER A 31 0.78 1.61 6.90
CA SER A 31 1.19 1.75 5.49
C SER A 31 1.09 0.48 4.65
N ILE A 32 0.86 -0.68 5.26
CA ILE A 32 0.55 -1.95 4.58
C ILE A 32 -0.88 -2.44 4.86
N ALA A 33 -1.56 -1.83 5.82
CA ALA A 33 -2.85 -2.30 6.33
C ALA A 33 -3.95 -2.46 5.27
N PRO A 34 -4.09 -1.62 4.22
CA PRO A 34 -5.10 -1.86 3.18
C PRO A 34 -4.95 -3.19 2.43
N ASP A 35 -3.73 -3.75 2.44
CA ASP A 35 -3.37 -5.06 1.87
C ASP A 35 -3.33 -6.18 2.92
N CYS A 36 -3.89 -5.94 4.11
CA CYS A 36 -3.90 -6.93 5.19
C CYS A 36 -5.15 -7.82 5.23
N GLY A 37 -5.94 -7.88 4.16
CA GLY A 37 -7.05 -8.82 4.07
C GLY A 37 -6.58 -10.28 4.05
N ARG A 38 -7.52 -11.18 4.34
CA ARG A 38 -7.35 -12.63 4.26
C ARG A 38 -7.90 -13.16 2.95
N THR A 39 -7.26 -14.21 2.45
CA THR A 39 -7.80 -15.00 1.33
C THR A 39 -8.54 -16.20 1.91
N GLU A 40 -9.82 -16.32 1.55
CA GLU A 40 -10.64 -17.49 1.83
C GLU A 40 -11.09 -18.15 0.52
N GLN A 41 -11.71 -19.32 0.58
CA GLN A 41 -12.36 -19.93 -0.57
C GLN A 41 -13.87 -19.72 -0.54
N ASN A 42 -14.44 -19.38 -1.69
CA ASN A 42 -15.87 -19.45 -1.94
C ASN A 42 -16.35 -20.92 -1.94
N PRO A 43 -17.67 -21.17 -1.80
CA PRO A 43 -18.23 -22.51 -1.91
C PRO A 43 -17.94 -23.22 -3.24
N ASP A 44 -17.67 -22.46 -4.31
CA ASP A 44 -17.30 -22.97 -5.64
C ASP A 44 -15.79 -23.21 -5.80
N GLY A 45 -15.00 -23.05 -4.72
CA GLY A 45 -13.55 -23.24 -4.71
C GLY A 45 -12.75 -22.05 -5.23
N THR A 46 -13.39 -20.95 -5.65
CA THR A 46 -12.67 -19.75 -6.10
C THR A 46 -12.17 -18.93 -4.92
N PRO A 47 -10.98 -18.30 -4.99
CA PRO A 47 -10.48 -17.47 -3.91
C PRO A 47 -11.31 -16.18 -3.77
N ARG A 48 -11.63 -15.80 -2.53
CA ARG A 48 -12.20 -14.50 -2.16
C ARG A 48 -11.25 -13.78 -1.22
N TYR A 49 -11.13 -12.46 -1.38
CA TYR A 49 -10.33 -11.62 -0.50
C TYR A 49 -11.24 -10.83 0.42
N LEU A 50 -11.05 -10.97 1.74
CA LEU A 50 -11.88 -10.38 2.77
C LEU A 50 -11.05 -9.56 3.77
N PRO A 51 -11.47 -8.34 4.11
CA PRO A 51 -12.47 -7.54 3.42
C PRO A 51 -12.04 -7.26 1.98
N GLY A 52 -13.01 -7.15 1.09
CA GLY A 52 -12.73 -6.86 -0.31
C GLY A 52 -12.08 -5.49 -0.49
N ARG A 53 -11.31 -5.33 -1.57
CA ARG A 53 -10.59 -4.08 -1.88
C ARG A 53 -11.47 -2.83 -1.89
N LEU A 54 -12.77 -2.96 -2.19
CA LEU A 54 -13.69 -1.82 -2.17
C LEU A 54 -13.78 -1.19 -0.77
N VAL A 55 -13.71 -2.03 0.27
CA VAL A 55 -13.71 -1.61 1.67
C VAL A 55 -12.32 -1.18 2.08
N THR A 56 -11.30 -2.04 1.91
CA THR A 56 -9.97 -1.74 2.44
C THR A 56 -9.30 -0.57 1.73
N HIS A 57 -9.58 -0.32 0.46
CA HIS A 57 -9.01 0.82 -0.26
C HIS A 57 -10.00 2.00 -0.37
N TRP A 58 -11.06 2.01 0.44
CA TRP A 58 -12.02 3.11 0.51
C TRP A 58 -12.50 3.56 -0.87
N MET A 59 -12.84 2.58 -1.70
CA MET A 59 -13.17 2.86 -3.09
C MET A 59 -14.62 3.34 -3.20
N LYS A 60 -14.80 4.48 -3.87
CA LYS A 60 -16.11 5.04 -4.19
C LYS A 60 -16.31 5.09 -5.69
N LYS A 61 -17.53 4.77 -6.14
CA LYS A 61 -17.88 4.92 -7.56
C LYS A 61 -17.93 6.41 -7.91
N ASP A 62 -17.17 6.80 -8.92
CA ASP A 62 -17.29 8.07 -9.61
C ASP A 62 -18.24 7.87 -10.80
N GLU A 63 -19.44 8.45 -10.72
CA GLU A 63 -20.46 8.31 -11.74
C GLU A 63 -20.10 9.02 -13.06
N ARG A 64 -19.23 10.04 -13.03
CA ARG A 64 -18.83 10.77 -14.25
C ARG A 64 -17.80 9.99 -15.05
N LEU A 65 -16.91 9.30 -14.36
CA LEU A 65 -15.85 8.49 -14.96
C LEU A 65 -16.24 7.01 -15.12
N ASP A 66 -17.42 6.63 -14.62
CA ASP A 66 -17.92 5.26 -14.51
C ASP A 66 -16.85 4.27 -13.99
N ARG A 67 -16.15 4.68 -12.93
CA ARG A 67 -15.09 3.87 -12.31
C ARG A 67 -14.98 4.11 -10.82
N PHE A 68 -14.40 3.15 -10.11
CA PHE A 68 -14.10 3.29 -8.69
C PHE A 68 -12.78 4.04 -8.47
N LEU A 69 -12.79 5.04 -7.60
CA LEU A 69 -11.64 5.83 -7.16
C LEU A 69 -11.43 5.65 -5.65
N ILE A 70 -10.18 5.77 -5.20
CA ILE A 70 -9.83 5.74 -3.79
C ILE A 70 -10.21 7.08 -3.15
N ASP A 71 -11.06 7.03 -2.13
CA ASP A 71 -11.54 8.20 -1.37
C ASP A 71 -10.76 8.35 -0.06
N PHE A 72 -9.47 8.68 -0.18
CA PHE A 72 -8.56 8.82 0.95
C PHE A 72 -8.95 9.96 1.90
N GLU A 73 -9.60 11.01 1.41
CA GLU A 73 -10.09 12.11 2.25
C GLU A 73 -11.24 11.66 3.16
N SER A 74 -12.16 10.84 2.66
CA SER A 74 -13.21 10.27 3.50
C SER A 74 -12.65 9.35 4.57
N PHE A 75 -11.62 8.56 4.25
CA PHE A 75 -10.88 7.78 5.26
C PHE A 75 -10.33 8.69 6.35
N PHE A 76 -9.60 9.75 5.96
CA PHE A 76 -9.00 10.67 6.93
C PHE A 76 -10.07 11.32 7.83
N ALA A 77 -11.11 11.89 7.23
CA ALA A 77 -12.18 12.58 7.94
C ALA A 77 -12.95 11.68 8.90
N GLN A 78 -13.08 10.39 8.59
CA GLN A 78 -13.81 9.43 9.43
C GLN A 78 -12.92 8.76 10.48
N CYS A 79 -11.72 8.33 10.12
CA CYS A 79 -10.87 7.53 11.00
C CYS A 79 -9.97 8.39 11.89
N MET A 80 -9.37 9.48 11.37
CA MET A 80 -8.41 10.27 12.14
C MET A 80 -9.01 10.88 13.43
N PRO A 81 -10.24 11.44 13.42
CA PRO A 81 -10.87 11.94 14.65
C PRO A 81 -11.24 10.86 15.67
N GLN A 82 -11.31 9.60 15.24
CA GLN A 82 -11.63 8.44 16.09
C GLN A 82 -10.38 7.76 16.67
N ALA A 83 -9.19 8.31 16.43
CA ALA A 83 -7.96 7.78 17.02
C ALA A 83 -8.03 7.82 18.56
N ALA A 84 -8.09 6.64 19.18
CA ALA A 84 -8.18 6.52 20.64
C ALA A 84 -6.89 6.95 21.36
N ASP A 85 -5.75 6.85 20.68
CA ASP A 85 -4.42 7.15 21.20
C ASP A 85 -3.43 7.47 20.06
N GLU A 86 -2.19 7.76 20.42
CA GLU A 86 -1.11 8.09 19.47
C GLU A 86 -0.71 6.91 18.57
N GLU A 87 -0.93 5.67 19.01
CA GLU A 87 -0.67 4.47 18.20
C GLU A 87 -1.72 4.33 17.09
N ALA A 88 -3.00 4.51 17.42
CA ALA A 88 -4.09 4.55 16.45
C ALA A 88 -3.89 5.71 15.46
N ARG A 89 -3.47 6.88 15.95
CA ARG A 89 -3.14 8.03 15.11
C ARG A 89 -2.00 7.71 14.14
N ALA A 90 -0.93 7.08 14.62
CA ALA A 90 0.20 6.65 13.79
C ALA A 90 -0.25 5.64 12.72
N PHE A 91 -1.05 4.64 13.11
CA PHE A 91 -1.63 3.67 12.20
C PHE A 91 -2.48 4.33 11.11
N TYR A 92 -3.38 5.25 11.46
CA TYR A 92 -4.20 5.96 10.47
C TYR A 92 -3.38 6.86 9.55
N TRP A 93 -2.29 7.47 10.01
CA TRP A 93 -1.38 8.19 9.12
C TRP A 93 -0.75 7.27 8.08
N GLY A 94 -0.28 6.09 8.50
CA GLY A 94 0.26 5.08 7.58
C GLY A 94 -0.78 4.65 6.55
N TYR A 95 -1.99 4.35 7.00
CA TYR A 95 -3.11 3.92 6.15
C TYR A 95 -3.48 5.00 5.13
N TYR A 96 -3.61 6.25 5.57
CA TYR A 96 -3.93 7.37 4.70
C TYR A 96 -2.87 7.57 3.60
N ILE A 97 -1.59 7.48 3.96
CA ILE A 97 -0.47 7.58 3.00
C ILE A 97 -0.50 6.41 2.01
N HIS A 98 -0.85 5.20 2.44
CA HIS A 98 -1.03 4.08 1.54
C HIS A 98 -2.11 4.39 0.48
N LEU A 99 -3.28 4.86 0.91
CA LEU A 99 -4.39 5.17 0.01
C LEU A 99 -4.02 6.26 -1.03
N ILE A 100 -3.31 7.31 -0.60
CA ILE A 100 -2.82 8.36 -1.54
C ILE A 100 -1.81 7.75 -2.51
N THR A 101 -0.86 6.96 -2.01
CA THR A 101 0.19 6.32 -2.82
C THR A 101 -0.45 5.47 -3.92
N ASP A 102 -1.47 4.69 -3.59
CA ASP A 102 -2.19 3.89 -4.57
C ASP A 102 -3.00 4.71 -5.57
N ALA A 103 -3.65 5.79 -5.12
CA ALA A 103 -4.37 6.68 -6.02
C ALA A 103 -3.40 7.27 -7.05
N MET A 104 -2.21 7.70 -6.60
CA MET A 104 -1.16 8.24 -7.47
C MET A 104 -0.56 7.15 -8.37
N TRP A 105 -0.33 5.94 -7.86
CA TRP A 105 0.20 4.81 -8.64
C TRP A 105 -0.74 4.43 -9.78
N ASN A 106 -2.04 4.36 -9.50
CA ASN A 106 -3.04 4.06 -10.52
C ASN A 106 -3.01 5.08 -11.67
N GLU A 107 -2.92 6.37 -11.38
CA GLU A 107 -2.95 7.42 -12.40
C GLU A 107 -1.59 7.64 -13.09
N ARG A 108 -0.46 7.49 -12.40
CA ARG A 108 0.87 7.79 -12.95
C ARG A 108 1.59 6.59 -13.53
N VAL A 109 1.34 5.40 -13.02
CA VAL A 109 2.08 4.20 -13.42
C VAL A 109 1.19 3.24 -14.17
N LEU A 110 0.12 2.75 -13.53
CA LEU A 110 -0.67 1.65 -14.07
C LEU A 110 -1.51 2.06 -15.27
N ARG A 111 -2.25 3.17 -15.18
CA ARG A 111 -3.19 3.58 -16.22
C ARG A 111 -2.49 3.92 -17.55
N PRO A 112 -1.43 4.75 -17.61
CA PRO A 112 -0.75 5.03 -18.88
C PRO A 112 -0.19 3.77 -19.55
N ARG A 113 0.39 2.85 -18.75
CA ARG A 113 0.93 1.59 -19.27
C ARG A 113 -0.16 0.66 -19.79
N ARG A 114 -1.31 0.61 -19.11
CA ARG A 114 -2.48 -0.13 -19.58
C ARG A 114 -3.04 0.45 -20.88
N GLU A 115 -3.10 1.78 -21.01
CA GLU A 115 -3.54 2.47 -22.23
C GLU A 115 -2.56 2.28 -23.40
N ALA A 116 -1.28 2.03 -23.11
CA ALA A 116 -0.25 1.74 -24.11
C ALA A 116 -0.24 0.27 -24.60
N LEU A 117 -1.01 -0.64 -23.99
CA LEU A 117 -1.11 -2.02 -24.45
C LEU A 117 -1.84 -2.08 -25.79
N ALA A 118 -1.23 -2.75 -26.78
CA ALA A 118 -1.87 -2.99 -28.08
C ALA A 118 -3.17 -3.81 -27.94
N ASP A 119 -3.19 -4.75 -26.99
CA ASP A 119 -4.39 -5.50 -26.58
C ASP A 119 -4.52 -5.46 -25.04
N PRO A 120 -5.46 -4.66 -24.48
CA PRO A 120 -5.68 -4.56 -23.04
C PRO A 120 -6.58 -5.70 -22.51
N SER A 121 -6.36 -6.93 -22.96
CA SER A 121 -7.03 -8.13 -22.46
C SER A 121 -6.68 -8.39 -20.98
N ARG A 122 -7.51 -9.20 -20.30
CA ARG A 122 -7.31 -9.55 -18.89
C ARG A 122 -5.94 -10.19 -18.64
N GLU A 123 -5.48 -11.00 -19.59
CA GLU A 123 -4.18 -11.67 -19.55
C GLU A 123 -3.03 -10.67 -19.68
N ASN A 124 -3.05 -9.79 -20.67
CA ASN A 124 -2.00 -8.78 -20.85
C ASN A 124 -1.94 -7.78 -19.69
N ILE A 125 -3.08 -7.43 -19.09
CA ILE A 125 -3.11 -6.61 -17.88
C ILE A 125 -2.49 -7.37 -16.68
N ALA A 126 -2.71 -8.68 -16.57
CA ALA A 126 -2.09 -9.48 -15.52
C ALA A 126 -0.56 -9.56 -15.70
N LEU A 127 -0.09 -9.77 -16.94
CA LEU A 127 1.34 -9.75 -17.27
C LEU A 127 1.98 -8.40 -16.99
N LEU A 128 1.32 -7.29 -17.32
CA LEU A 128 1.78 -5.94 -16.97
C LEU A 128 1.92 -5.79 -15.45
N ARG A 129 0.93 -6.23 -14.67
CA ARG A 129 0.99 -6.13 -13.20
C ARG A 129 2.10 -6.99 -12.61
N GLU A 130 2.33 -8.17 -13.17
CA GLU A 130 3.41 -9.05 -12.77
C GLU A 130 4.78 -8.42 -13.07
N ASP A 131 4.92 -7.75 -14.21
CA ASP A 131 6.13 -6.99 -14.52
C ASP A 131 6.35 -5.81 -13.57
N LEU A 132 5.30 -5.05 -13.25
CA LEU A 132 5.38 -3.97 -12.26
C LEU A 132 5.73 -4.49 -10.85
N ARG A 133 5.28 -5.70 -10.49
CA ARG A 133 5.68 -6.38 -9.24
C ARG A 133 7.18 -6.65 -9.20
N ARG A 134 7.79 -7.06 -10.31
CA ARG A 134 9.26 -7.25 -10.40
C ARG A 134 10.03 -5.97 -10.11
N ALA A 135 9.51 -4.82 -10.54
CA ALA A 135 10.11 -3.52 -10.27
C ALA A 135 10.22 -3.27 -8.75
N ASP A 136 9.17 -3.62 -8.01
CA ASP A 136 9.13 -3.50 -6.54
C ASP A 136 10.05 -4.53 -5.85
N LEU A 137 10.11 -5.76 -6.37
CA LEU A 137 11.05 -6.78 -5.89
C LEU A 137 12.51 -6.39 -6.11
N ALA A 138 12.82 -5.70 -7.21
CA ALA A 138 14.16 -5.17 -7.47
C ALA A 138 14.57 -4.17 -6.37
N ASP A 139 13.65 -3.31 -5.95
CA ASP A 139 13.89 -2.37 -4.84
C ASP A 139 14.13 -3.09 -3.51
N TYR A 140 13.40 -4.19 -3.25
CA TYR A 140 13.67 -5.07 -2.12
C TYR A 140 15.08 -5.69 -2.20
N ARG A 141 15.47 -6.25 -3.35
CA ARG A 141 16.80 -6.86 -3.55
C ARG A 141 17.94 -5.86 -3.30
N ALA A 142 17.76 -4.62 -3.73
CA ALA A 142 18.71 -3.55 -3.48
C ALA A 142 18.79 -3.15 -1.99
N ASN A 143 17.68 -3.28 -1.24
CA ASN A 143 17.58 -2.84 0.15
C ASN A 143 16.81 -3.84 1.06
N PRO A 144 17.29 -5.08 1.25
CA PRO A 144 16.53 -6.10 2.01
C PRO A 144 16.38 -5.76 3.50
N GLN A 145 17.24 -4.85 3.98
CA GLN A 145 17.29 -4.32 5.34
C GLN A 145 16.67 -2.91 5.44
N TYR A 146 15.79 -2.54 4.50
CA TYR A 146 15.15 -1.22 4.51
C TYR A 146 14.48 -0.94 5.87
N PRO A 147 14.65 0.26 6.48
CA PRO A 147 14.23 0.50 7.86
C PRO A 147 12.76 0.14 8.17
N PRO A 148 11.77 0.47 7.32
CA PRO A 148 10.39 0.04 7.54
C PRO A 148 10.23 -1.48 7.65
N LEU A 149 10.96 -2.26 6.84
CA LEU A 149 10.93 -3.72 6.91
C LEU A 149 11.56 -4.25 8.19
N GLN A 150 12.64 -3.63 8.67
CA GLN A 150 13.24 -4.00 9.95
C GLN A 150 12.27 -3.72 11.10
N THR A 151 11.58 -2.59 11.07
CA THR A 151 10.54 -2.28 12.06
C THR A 151 9.41 -3.31 12.02
N LEU A 152 8.86 -3.63 10.85
CA LEU A 152 7.79 -4.63 10.71
C LEU A 152 8.22 -6.02 11.21
N ARG A 153 9.45 -6.46 10.90
CA ARG A 153 10.00 -7.74 11.38
C ARG A 153 10.19 -7.79 12.90
N GLY A 154 10.30 -6.65 13.56
CA GLY A 154 10.44 -6.54 15.02
C GLY A 154 9.11 -6.59 15.76
N ILE A 155 7.98 -6.55 15.06
CA ILE A 155 6.65 -6.63 15.67
C ILE A 155 6.38 -8.09 16.04
N THR A 156 6.04 -8.35 17.31
CA THR A 156 5.70 -9.68 17.82
C THR A 156 4.20 -9.91 17.92
N ASP A 157 3.44 -8.86 18.23
CA ASP A 157 1.99 -8.88 18.42
C ASP A 157 1.40 -7.57 17.91
N PHE A 158 0.33 -7.65 17.13
CA PHE A 158 -0.38 -6.51 16.54
C PHE A 158 -1.86 -6.84 16.29
N PRO A 159 -2.66 -7.07 17.35
CA PRO A 159 -4.08 -7.36 17.20
C PRO A 159 -4.81 -6.17 16.58
N ASN A 160 -5.74 -6.44 15.67
CA ASN A 160 -6.56 -5.37 15.11
C ASN A 160 -7.48 -4.78 16.18
N ARG A 161 -7.34 -3.47 16.39
CA ARG A 161 -8.26 -2.63 17.18
C ARG A 161 -8.63 -1.33 16.46
N TYR A 162 -8.28 -1.22 15.18
CA TYR A 162 -8.27 0.04 14.44
C TYR A 162 -9.44 0.14 13.46
N LEU A 163 -9.77 -0.96 12.78
CA LEU A 163 -10.76 -0.94 11.70
C LEU A 163 -11.66 -2.17 11.84
N GLU A 164 -12.95 -1.94 12.07
CA GLU A 164 -13.93 -2.99 12.38
C GLU A 164 -14.13 -4.01 11.25
N TYR A 165 -13.75 -3.65 10.02
CA TYR A 165 -13.85 -4.59 8.91
C TYR A 165 -12.79 -5.69 8.95
N TYR A 166 -11.66 -5.50 9.64
CA TYR A 166 -10.67 -6.57 9.82
C TYR A 166 -11.01 -7.45 11.02
N GLU A 167 -10.75 -8.75 10.89
CA GLU A 167 -10.74 -9.65 12.05
C GLU A 167 -9.54 -9.34 12.94
N SER A 168 -9.55 -9.87 14.17
CA SER A 168 -8.51 -9.60 15.17
C SER A 168 -7.09 -9.94 14.69
N GLU A 169 -6.93 -10.93 13.81
CA GLU A 169 -5.63 -11.43 13.36
C GLU A 169 -5.23 -10.99 11.93
N ASP A 170 -6.13 -10.39 11.15
CA ASP A 170 -5.89 -10.08 9.74
C ASP A 170 -4.63 -9.23 9.53
N ILE A 171 -4.51 -8.13 10.30
CA ILE A 171 -3.36 -7.23 10.23
C ILE A 171 -2.09 -7.92 10.71
N GLN A 172 -2.12 -8.58 11.88
CA GLN A 172 -0.97 -9.27 12.45
C GLN A 172 -0.39 -10.32 11.49
N ASN A 173 -1.26 -11.16 10.92
CA ASN A 173 -0.86 -12.21 9.99
C ASN A 173 -0.06 -11.63 8.82
N GLN A 174 -0.44 -10.45 8.35
CA GLN A 174 0.15 -9.81 7.18
C GLN A 174 1.40 -8.99 7.54
N VAL A 175 1.44 -8.37 8.72
CA VAL A 175 2.67 -7.78 9.28
C VAL A 175 3.80 -8.83 9.34
N HIS A 176 3.49 -10.06 9.75
CA HIS A 176 4.47 -11.15 9.78
C HIS A 176 4.73 -11.76 8.39
N ALA A 177 3.71 -11.87 7.53
CA ALA A 177 3.83 -12.55 6.24
C ALA A 177 4.47 -11.68 5.14
N ILE A 178 4.17 -10.39 5.06
CA ILE A 178 4.62 -9.50 3.98
C ILE A 178 6.16 -9.43 3.88
N PRO A 179 6.92 -9.14 4.96
CA PRO A 179 8.37 -9.07 4.87
C PRO A 179 9.02 -10.40 4.46
N ARG A 180 8.39 -11.52 4.81
CA ARG A 180 8.82 -12.87 4.44
C ARG A 180 8.50 -13.17 2.97
N ARG A 181 7.29 -12.86 2.50
CA ARG A 181 6.89 -13.03 1.10
C ARG A 181 7.74 -12.18 0.17
N LEU A 182 8.05 -10.94 0.53
CA LEU A 182 9.00 -10.12 -0.24
C LEU A 182 10.35 -10.81 -0.40
N ALA A 183 10.87 -11.41 0.68
CA ALA A 183 12.14 -12.15 0.63
C ALA A 183 12.07 -13.39 -0.28
N GLU A 184 11.01 -14.19 -0.09
CA GLU A 184 10.77 -15.42 -0.85
C GLU A 184 10.56 -15.11 -2.35
N GLU A 185 9.70 -14.15 -2.68
CA GLU A 185 9.39 -13.75 -4.05
C GLU A 185 10.57 -13.08 -4.75
N ALA A 186 11.33 -12.22 -4.05
CA ALA A 186 12.51 -11.57 -4.62
C ALA A 186 13.64 -12.55 -4.91
N ALA A 187 13.77 -13.64 -4.14
CA ALA A 187 14.72 -14.70 -4.39
C ALA A 187 14.27 -15.64 -5.53
N ALA A 188 12.96 -15.84 -5.69
CA ALA A 188 12.38 -16.70 -6.71
C ALA A 188 12.37 -16.07 -8.11
N ASP A 189 12.22 -14.74 -8.21
CA ASP A 189 12.19 -14.02 -9.49
C ASP A 189 13.25 -12.89 -9.51
N PRO A 190 14.47 -13.15 -10.01
CA PRO A 190 15.52 -12.14 -10.11
C PRO A 190 15.35 -11.21 -11.32
N ALA A 191 14.32 -11.38 -12.14
CA ALA A 191 14.13 -10.55 -13.32
C ALA A 191 13.83 -9.10 -12.94
N GLU A 192 14.26 -8.19 -13.81
CA GLU A 192 13.94 -6.77 -13.74
C GLU A 192 12.66 -6.47 -14.53
N SER A 193 11.97 -5.39 -14.15
CA SER A 193 10.79 -4.91 -14.86
C SER A 193 11.18 -4.37 -16.24
N LEU A 194 10.42 -4.74 -17.25
CA LEU A 194 10.52 -4.20 -18.61
C LEU A 194 9.74 -2.90 -18.78
N TRP A 195 8.74 -2.66 -17.93
CA TRP A 195 7.82 -1.54 -18.05
C TRP A 195 8.12 -0.38 -17.09
N LEU A 196 8.93 -0.57 -16.05
CA LEU A 196 9.18 0.46 -15.04
C LEU A 196 10.66 0.48 -14.62
N SER A 197 11.41 1.43 -15.18
CA SER A 197 12.84 1.58 -14.88
C SER A 197 13.10 2.03 -13.44
N PRO A 198 14.30 1.81 -12.89
CA PRO A 198 14.68 2.34 -11.57
C PRO A 198 14.47 3.86 -11.43
N GLU A 199 14.81 4.63 -12.47
CA GLU A 199 14.64 6.08 -12.49
C GLU A 199 13.16 6.47 -12.45
N GLU A 200 12.30 5.81 -13.23
CA GLU A 200 10.86 6.05 -13.19
C GLU A 200 10.25 5.69 -11.82
N ARG A 201 10.78 4.67 -11.15
CA ARG A 201 10.38 4.34 -9.77
C ARG A 201 10.75 5.45 -8.81
N ASP A 202 11.99 5.94 -8.87
CA ASP A 202 12.47 7.02 -8.01
C ASP A 202 11.69 8.32 -8.24
N GLU A 203 11.41 8.65 -9.50
CA GLU A 203 10.54 9.76 -9.88
C GLU A 203 9.13 9.60 -9.31
N PHE A 204 8.57 8.39 -9.36
CA PHE A 204 7.28 8.10 -8.74
C PHE A 204 7.31 8.31 -7.22
N ILE A 205 8.34 7.80 -6.52
CA ILE A 205 8.47 7.99 -5.06
C ILE A 205 8.53 9.48 -4.73
N LEU A 206 9.34 10.27 -5.43
CA LEU A 206 9.43 11.72 -5.22
C LEU A 206 8.08 12.41 -5.45
N PHE A 207 7.39 12.05 -6.54
CA PHE A 207 6.07 12.59 -6.86
C PHE A 207 5.02 12.24 -5.78
N ALA A 208 4.94 10.97 -5.39
CA ALA A 208 3.98 10.48 -4.42
C ALA A 208 4.25 11.07 -3.02
N THR A 209 5.52 11.17 -2.62
CA THR A 209 5.93 11.85 -1.38
C THR A 209 5.53 13.31 -1.42
N ALA A 210 5.80 14.06 -2.49
CA ALA A 210 5.40 15.47 -2.59
C ALA A 210 3.87 15.65 -2.49
N LYS A 211 3.09 14.73 -3.10
CA LYS A 211 1.64 14.73 -2.97
C LYS A 211 1.18 14.44 -1.56
N CYS A 212 1.71 13.41 -0.92
CA CYS A 212 1.39 13.10 0.47
C CYS A 212 1.78 14.25 1.41
N MET A 213 2.94 14.90 1.21
CA MET A 213 3.36 16.06 1.98
C MET A 213 2.35 17.21 1.90
N GLN A 214 1.81 17.49 0.71
CA GLN A 214 0.78 18.50 0.52
C GLN A 214 -0.46 18.18 1.37
N MET A 215 -0.91 16.93 1.34
CA MET A 215 -2.10 16.47 2.07
C MET A 215 -1.89 16.41 3.59
N VAL A 216 -0.75 15.88 4.05
CA VAL A 216 -0.40 15.85 5.48
C VAL A 216 -0.37 17.27 6.04
N ARG A 217 0.25 18.22 5.32
CA ARG A 217 0.32 19.62 5.76
C ARG A 217 -1.04 20.31 5.82
N SER A 218 -1.97 19.99 4.91
CA SER A 218 -3.33 20.57 4.98
C SER A 218 -4.12 20.10 6.19
N HIS A 219 -3.72 18.98 6.81
CA HIS A 219 -4.39 18.43 7.99
C HIS A 219 -3.67 18.72 9.31
N LEU A 220 -2.38 19.08 9.26
CA LEU A 220 -1.60 19.50 10.43
C LEU A 220 -1.59 21.02 10.64
N GLY A 221 -2.09 21.80 9.67
CA GLY A 221 -2.12 23.27 9.67
C GLY A 221 -3.46 23.85 10.05
#